data_AF-A0A2G4HLT1-F1
#
_entry.id   AF-A0A2G4HLT1-F1
#
_cell.length_a   1.000
_cell.length_b   1.000
_cell.length_c   1.000
_cell.angle_alpha   90.00
_cell.angle_beta   90.00
_cell.angle_gamma   90.00
#
_symmetry.space_group_name_H-M   'P 1'
#
loop_
_entity.id
_entity.type
_entity.pdbx_description
1 polymer ?
#
loop_
_entity_poly.entity_id
_entity_poly.type
_entity_poly.pdbx_seq_one_letter_code
_entity_poly.pdbx_strand_id
1 'polypeptide(L)'
;MPSTRVSPSPTALTETGSVLLVGSCEPFSGKSALVLGLARHLINKGAQIRFGKPLGTSDEAERKAAGPDSDSSSPPTADSIPTGELVLDADVRFVGEILGLSPDQLLPSLHLSDPSTARDRLLSGDPDAGLGLGRLQAQLGSGTNQITLLETAGSLSEGLLYGLSLPQLAHQLQAPVVLVHPWTDARSVEPLLEAFGQLGSLLAGVVLNGVAPEAVAGLLEAEVPALERLGIPVLGVMPRSPLLRSVTVEELARRLGARVLCCRERLDLLVETLSIGAMNVNSAMEFFRRRRNMAVVTGADRTDIQLAALEASTQCLILTGAGEPLPQLISRAEELDVPLLKVDHDTLTTVEVIERTFGHVRLNEAVKATYAFRLVAEHCQFDRLDARLRLPVPA
;
A
#
# COMPACT_ATOMS: atom_id res chain seq x y z
N MET A 1 38.03 -2.10 26.10
CA MET A 1 37.84 -0.66 25.82
C MET A 1 36.60 -0.53 24.94
N PRO A 2 35.51 0.11 25.39
CA PRO A 2 34.35 0.29 24.56
C PRO A 2 34.62 1.43 23.59
N SER A 3 34.59 1.13 22.30
CA SER A 3 34.63 2.13 21.23
C SER A 3 33.37 3.00 21.35
N THR A 4 33.58 4.26 21.70
CA THR A 4 32.58 5.33 21.59
C THR A 4 32.17 5.44 20.12
N ARG A 5 31.02 4.85 19.76
CA ARG A 5 30.35 5.16 18.50
C ARG A 5 29.95 6.63 18.56
N VAL A 6 30.72 7.44 17.85
CA VAL A 6 30.39 8.84 17.56
C VAL A 6 29.03 8.81 16.87
N SER A 7 28.03 9.41 17.51
CA SER A 7 26.73 9.67 16.88
C SER A 7 26.99 10.49 15.61
N PRO A 8 26.61 10.03 14.42
CA PRO A 8 26.79 10.82 13.22
C PRO A 8 25.97 12.11 13.36
N SER A 9 26.62 13.25 13.16
CA SER A 9 25.96 14.55 13.10
C SER A 9 24.86 14.52 12.03
N PRO A 10 23.65 15.04 12.31
CA PRO A 10 22.56 15.03 11.34
C PRO A 10 22.97 15.82 10.10
N THR A 11 22.89 15.18 8.93
CA THR A 11 23.12 15.84 7.64
C THR A 11 22.14 17.02 7.52
N ALA A 12 22.65 18.24 7.47
CA ALA A 12 21.85 19.45 7.36
C ALA A 12 21.34 19.62 5.92
N LEU A 13 20.04 19.88 5.77
CA LEU A 13 19.37 20.11 4.48
C LEU A 13 19.80 21.46 3.87
N THR A 14 20.06 21.46 2.56
CA THR A 14 20.43 22.64 1.73
C THR A 14 19.20 23.45 1.28
N GLU A 15 19.38 24.72 0.96
CA GLU A 15 18.35 25.75 0.66
C GLU A 15 17.51 25.55 -0.64
N THR A 16 17.59 24.38 -1.28
CA THR A 16 16.77 23.99 -2.44
C THR A 16 15.72 22.96 -2.00
N GLY A 17 14.50 22.98 -2.57
CA GLY A 17 13.31 22.23 -2.12
C GLY A 17 13.54 20.92 -1.35
N SER A 18 12.83 20.75 -0.23
CA SER A 18 13.07 19.65 0.71
C SER A 18 12.43 18.35 0.24
N VAL A 19 13.23 17.32 -0.05
CA VAL A 19 12.72 15.98 -0.38
C VAL A 19 12.61 15.14 0.88
N LEU A 20 11.51 14.42 1.04
CA LEU A 20 11.32 13.42 2.07
C LEU A 20 10.85 12.12 1.43
N LEU A 21 11.59 11.04 1.67
CA LEU A 21 11.24 9.71 1.17
C LEU A 21 10.41 8.98 2.22
N VAL A 22 9.31 8.36 1.77
CA VAL A 22 8.56 7.40 2.59
C VAL A 22 8.78 6.01 2.02
N GLY A 23 9.35 5.12 2.83
CA GLY A 23 9.71 3.77 2.42
C GLY A 23 9.24 2.71 3.39
N SER A 24 9.51 1.45 3.07
CA SER A 24 9.17 0.32 3.93
C SER A 24 10.25 -0.74 3.97
N CYS A 25 10.33 -1.43 5.11
CA CYS A 25 11.20 -2.58 5.26
C CYS A 25 10.65 -3.79 4.49
N GLU A 26 9.32 -3.92 4.47
CA GLU A 26 8.60 -5.04 3.87
C GLU A 26 7.40 -4.55 3.04
N PRO A 27 6.96 -5.33 2.04
CA PRO A 27 5.74 -5.05 1.29
C PRO A 27 4.50 -4.97 2.19
N PHE A 28 3.48 -4.24 1.74
CA PHE A 28 2.17 -4.13 2.43
C PHE A 28 2.23 -3.61 3.87
N SER A 29 3.27 -2.86 4.20
CA SER A 29 3.46 -2.29 5.54
C SER A 29 2.55 -1.11 5.88
N GLY A 30 1.69 -0.65 4.97
CA GLY A 30 0.84 0.53 5.15
C GLY A 30 1.52 1.87 4.85
N LYS A 31 2.54 1.87 3.97
CA LYS A 31 3.21 3.10 3.49
C LYS A 31 2.25 4.20 3.07
N SER A 32 1.30 3.88 2.19
CA SER A 32 0.39 4.86 1.62
C SER A 32 -0.52 5.51 2.70
N ALA A 33 -0.82 4.78 3.80
CA ALA A 33 -1.56 5.34 4.93
C ALA A 33 -0.71 6.39 5.66
N LEU A 34 0.58 6.08 5.88
CA LEU A 34 1.51 7.04 6.48
C LEU A 34 1.73 8.25 5.56
N VAL A 35 1.88 8.05 4.25
CA VAL A 35 2.02 9.14 3.27
C VAL A 35 0.85 10.11 3.38
N LEU A 36 -0.38 9.60 3.38
CA LEU A 36 -1.59 10.42 3.54
C LEU A 36 -1.56 11.21 4.85
N GLY A 37 -1.36 10.52 5.98
CA GLY A 37 -1.33 11.17 7.29
C GLY A 37 -0.23 12.21 7.44
N LEU A 38 0.97 11.90 6.96
CA LEU A 38 2.12 12.79 6.98
C LEU A 38 1.91 14.01 6.08
N ALA A 39 1.41 13.80 4.86
CA ALA A 39 1.08 14.89 3.96
C ALA A 39 0.03 15.83 4.57
N ARG A 40 -1.01 15.28 5.21
CA ARG A 40 -2.04 16.08 5.90
C ARG A 40 -1.44 16.85 7.08
N HIS A 41 -0.57 16.24 7.88
CA HIS A 41 0.16 16.92 8.96
C HIS A 41 0.95 18.13 8.44
N LEU A 42 1.71 17.93 7.35
CA LEU A 42 2.51 19.00 6.74
C LEU A 42 1.64 20.13 6.15
N ILE A 43 0.56 19.78 5.46
CA ILE A 43 -0.43 20.76 4.94
C ILE A 43 -1.04 21.57 6.08
N ASN A 44 -1.40 20.92 7.19
CA ASN A 44 -1.95 21.61 8.37
C ASN A 44 -0.95 22.57 9.02
N LYS A 45 0.36 22.35 8.84
CA LYS A 45 1.43 23.28 9.23
C LYS A 45 1.73 24.37 8.18
N GLY A 46 0.95 24.45 7.12
CA GLY A 46 1.08 25.45 6.06
C GLY A 46 2.17 25.13 5.02
N ALA A 47 2.70 23.91 5.00
CA ALA A 47 3.67 23.51 3.99
C ALA A 47 3.00 23.31 2.62
N GLN A 48 3.68 23.74 1.56
CA GLN A 48 3.31 23.37 0.19
C GLN A 48 3.89 22.00 -0.14
N ILE A 49 3.02 21.05 -0.49
CA ILE A 49 3.42 19.66 -0.75
C ILE A 49 3.42 19.38 -2.25
N ARG A 50 4.42 18.62 -2.69
CA ARG A 50 4.43 17.86 -3.94
C ARG A 50 4.46 16.38 -3.62
N PHE A 51 3.81 15.56 -4.43
CA PHE A 51 3.75 14.12 -4.22
C PHE A 51 4.14 13.36 -5.47
N GLY A 52 4.91 12.28 -5.32
CA GLY A 52 5.28 11.41 -6.42
C GLY A 52 5.62 10.00 -5.99
N LYS A 53 5.66 9.11 -6.97
CA LYS A 53 6.10 7.73 -6.80
C LYS A 53 7.13 7.42 -7.89
N PRO A 54 8.45 7.48 -7.60
CA PRO A 54 9.49 7.36 -8.64
C PRO A 54 9.38 6.05 -9.44
N LEU A 55 9.01 4.96 -8.78
CA LEU A 55 8.73 3.67 -9.40
C LEU A 55 7.24 3.35 -9.25
N GLY A 56 6.49 3.54 -10.33
CA GLY A 56 5.06 3.24 -10.39
C GLY A 56 4.79 1.74 -10.48
N THR A 57 3.58 1.33 -10.09
CA THR A 57 3.12 -0.06 -10.15
C THR A 57 1.82 -0.12 -10.93
N SER A 58 1.92 -0.43 -12.23
CA SER A 58 0.75 -0.59 -13.08
C SER A 58 0.19 -2.01 -12.95
N ASP A 59 -1.10 -2.14 -12.63
CA ASP A 59 -1.83 -3.38 -12.86
C ASP A 59 -2.06 -3.53 -14.38
N GLU A 60 -1.77 -4.70 -14.96
CA GLU A 60 -2.05 -5.02 -16.38
C GLU A 60 -3.50 -4.72 -16.81
N ALA A 61 -4.43 -4.67 -15.86
CA ALA A 61 -5.84 -4.33 -16.09
C ALA A 61 -6.06 -2.90 -16.61
N GLU A 62 -5.23 -1.93 -16.21
CA GLU A 62 -5.35 -0.54 -16.69
C GLU A 62 -4.89 -0.40 -18.16
N ARG A 63 -3.96 -1.25 -18.62
CA ARG A 63 -3.58 -1.31 -20.05
C ARG A 63 -4.68 -1.88 -20.93
N LYS A 64 -5.56 -2.75 -20.42
CA LYS A 64 -6.72 -3.26 -21.18
C LYS A 64 -7.87 -2.26 -21.28
N ALA A 65 -7.92 -1.26 -20.40
CA ALA A 65 -8.91 -0.17 -20.46
C ALA A 65 -8.50 0.93 -21.45
N ALA A 66 -7.21 1.07 -21.76
CA ALA A 66 -6.75 1.74 -22.96
C ALA A 66 -7.02 0.80 -24.16
N GLY A 67 -7.91 1.19 -25.07
CA GLY A 67 -8.49 0.31 -26.09
C GLY A 67 -7.49 -0.45 -26.99
N PRO A 68 -7.99 -1.41 -27.80
CA PRO A 68 -7.18 -2.40 -28.51
C PRO A 68 -6.41 -1.88 -29.74
N ASP A 69 -6.32 -0.57 -29.96
CA ASP A 69 -5.78 0.00 -31.21
C ASP A 69 -4.26 0.19 -31.23
N SER A 70 -3.49 -0.66 -30.54
CA SER A 70 -2.03 -0.73 -30.73
C SER A 70 -1.58 -2.14 -31.11
N ASP A 71 -1.93 -2.51 -32.34
CA ASP A 71 -1.23 -3.55 -33.10
C ASP A 71 0.27 -3.23 -33.11
N SER A 72 1.04 -3.95 -32.29
CA SER A 72 2.50 -3.95 -32.33
C SER A 72 3.01 -5.38 -32.50
N SER A 73 2.72 -5.97 -33.65
CA SER A 73 3.40 -7.17 -34.14
C SER A 73 4.80 -6.84 -34.68
N SER A 74 5.62 -6.17 -33.86
CA SER A 74 7.03 -5.89 -34.11
C SER A 74 7.75 -5.83 -32.75
N PRO A 75 8.89 -6.53 -32.57
CA PRO A 75 9.65 -6.41 -31.32
C PRO A 75 10.15 -4.95 -31.21
N PRO A 76 10.00 -4.29 -30.05
CA PRO A 76 10.51 -2.94 -29.88
C PRO A 76 12.05 -3.00 -29.93
N THR A 77 12.63 -2.36 -30.93
CA THR A 77 14.05 -2.03 -30.93
C THR A 77 14.32 -1.01 -29.82
N ALA A 78 15.49 -1.08 -29.19
CA ALA A 78 15.89 -0.31 -28.00
C ALA A 78 15.79 1.24 -28.11
N ASP A 79 15.46 1.78 -29.29
CA ASP A 79 15.32 3.22 -29.56
C ASP A 79 13.87 3.68 -29.83
N SER A 80 12.85 2.83 -29.59
CA SER A 80 11.44 3.19 -29.75
C SER A 80 10.67 3.14 -28.43
N ILE A 81 11.08 3.94 -27.45
CA ILE A 81 10.18 4.39 -26.38
C ILE A 81 9.57 5.70 -26.89
N PRO A 82 8.23 5.85 -26.99
CA PRO A 82 7.65 7.12 -27.38
C PRO A 82 8.13 8.20 -26.42
N THR A 83 8.69 9.26 -26.99
CA THR A 83 9.11 10.46 -26.29
C THR A 83 7.93 11.03 -25.47
N GLY A 84 7.95 10.86 -24.15
CA GLY A 84 7.48 11.88 -23.23
C GLY A 84 5.98 12.10 -23.03
N GLU A 85 5.20 11.06 -22.73
CA GLU A 85 4.08 11.22 -21.81
C GLU A 85 4.42 10.50 -20.50
N LEU A 86 4.89 11.29 -19.54
CA LEU A 86 5.10 10.88 -18.17
C LEU A 86 3.73 10.50 -17.57
N VAL A 87 3.41 9.21 -17.54
CA VAL A 87 2.12 8.72 -17.03
C VAL A 87 2.08 8.88 -15.52
N LEU A 88 1.05 9.56 -15.02
CA LEU A 88 0.76 9.62 -13.59
C LEU A 88 0.23 8.26 -13.12
N ASP A 89 0.93 7.65 -12.17
CA ASP A 89 0.51 6.42 -11.49
C ASP A 89 -0.86 6.62 -10.80
N ALA A 90 -1.68 5.56 -10.78
CA ALA A 90 -3.02 5.61 -10.19
C ALA A 90 -2.99 5.98 -8.71
N ASP A 91 -1.97 5.51 -7.96
CA ASP A 91 -1.80 5.84 -6.55
C ASP A 91 -1.45 7.34 -6.38
N VAL A 92 -0.66 7.91 -7.31
CA VAL A 92 -0.33 9.34 -7.33
C VAL A 92 -1.57 10.20 -7.59
N ARG A 93 -2.40 9.81 -8.57
CA ARG A 93 -3.67 10.48 -8.84
C ARG A 93 -4.60 10.42 -7.63
N PHE A 94 -4.77 9.24 -7.05
CA PHE A 94 -5.62 9.04 -5.88
C PHE A 94 -5.17 9.89 -4.67
N VAL A 95 -3.88 9.84 -4.32
CA VAL A 95 -3.34 10.65 -3.22
C VAL A 95 -3.52 12.14 -3.50
N GLY A 96 -3.31 12.56 -4.75
CA GLY A 96 -3.54 13.94 -5.19
C GLY A 96 -4.98 14.40 -4.97
N GLU A 97 -5.96 13.62 -5.41
CA GLU A 97 -7.39 13.92 -5.23
C GLU A 97 -7.79 14.00 -3.75
N ILE A 98 -7.36 13.03 -2.95
CA ILE A 98 -7.67 12.94 -1.51
C ILE A 98 -7.06 14.11 -0.72
N LEU A 99 -5.88 14.58 -1.10
CA LEU A 99 -5.20 15.70 -0.46
C LEU A 99 -5.60 17.06 -1.03
N GLY A 100 -6.29 17.10 -2.18
CA GLY A 100 -6.65 18.33 -2.88
C GLY A 100 -5.45 19.01 -3.56
N LEU A 101 -4.47 18.22 -4.04
CA LEU A 101 -3.30 18.72 -4.75
C LEU A 101 -3.64 19.07 -6.20
N SER A 102 -3.06 20.15 -6.72
CA SER A 102 -3.16 20.50 -8.14
C SER A 102 -2.27 19.58 -9.00
N PRO A 103 -2.55 19.47 -10.31
CA PRO A 103 -1.73 18.65 -11.22
C PRO A 103 -0.23 18.99 -11.20
N ASP A 104 0.13 20.26 -11.02
CA ASP A 104 1.54 20.70 -10.96
C ASP A 104 2.26 20.24 -9.68
N GLN A 105 1.50 19.86 -8.65
CA GLN A 105 2.02 19.29 -7.42
C GLN A 105 2.24 17.77 -7.51
N LEU A 106 1.75 17.12 -8.56
CA LEU A 106 1.90 15.69 -8.79
C LEU A 106 3.10 15.41 -9.69
N LEU A 107 4.01 14.59 -9.18
CA LEU A 107 5.21 14.16 -9.88
C LEU A 107 4.93 12.80 -10.55
N PRO A 108 5.13 12.70 -11.87
CA PRO A 108 4.96 11.45 -12.56
C PRO A 108 6.05 10.44 -12.22
N SER A 109 5.72 9.16 -12.42
CA SER A 109 6.67 8.06 -12.22
C SER A 109 7.77 8.09 -13.29
N LEU A 110 8.99 7.74 -12.88
CA LEU A 110 10.15 7.65 -13.77
C LEU A 110 10.12 6.36 -14.57
N HIS A 111 9.72 5.28 -13.91
CA HIS A 111 9.56 3.95 -14.48
C HIS A 111 8.30 3.30 -13.94
N LEU A 112 7.71 2.40 -14.73
CA LEU A 112 6.67 1.48 -14.28
C LEU A 112 7.30 0.12 -14.05
N SER A 113 7.07 -0.47 -12.88
CA SER A 113 7.52 -1.81 -12.53
C SER A 113 6.45 -2.82 -12.94
N ASP A 114 6.44 -3.21 -14.21
CA ASP A 114 5.56 -4.25 -14.76
C ASP A 114 6.37 -5.39 -15.41
N PRO A 115 5.79 -6.58 -15.64
CA PRO A 115 6.55 -7.73 -16.13
C PRO A 115 7.28 -7.48 -17.46
N SER A 116 6.72 -6.65 -18.34
CA SER A 116 7.32 -6.34 -19.64
C SER A 116 8.52 -5.40 -19.48
N THR A 117 8.35 -4.30 -18.75
CA THR A 117 9.44 -3.33 -18.53
C THR A 117 10.58 -3.92 -17.71
N ALA A 118 10.28 -4.76 -16.72
CA ALA A 118 11.28 -5.46 -15.93
C ALA A 118 12.07 -6.44 -16.79
N ARG A 119 11.41 -7.17 -17.69
CA ARG A 119 12.09 -8.06 -18.64
C ARG A 119 13.02 -7.27 -19.56
N ASP A 120 12.54 -6.18 -20.15
CA ASP A 120 13.34 -5.36 -21.06
C ASP A 120 14.57 -4.76 -20.36
N ARG A 121 14.40 -4.27 -19.13
CA ARG A 121 15.50 -3.72 -18.31
C ARG A 121 16.53 -4.79 -17.92
N LEU A 122 16.06 -6.00 -17.61
CA LEU A 122 16.94 -7.12 -17.32
C LEU A 122 17.75 -7.52 -18.56
N LEU A 123 17.11 -7.57 -19.73
CA LEU A 123 17.76 -7.91 -21.00
C LEU A 123 18.73 -6.82 -21.47
N SER A 124 18.50 -5.55 -21.13
CA SER A 124 19.42 -4.46 -21.45
C SER A 124 20.68 -4.47 -20.58
N GLY A 125 20.68 -5.19 -19.45
CA GLY A 125 21.83 -5.30 -18.55
C GLY A 125 22.23 -3.97 -17.89
N ASP A 126 21.31 -3.02 -17.81
CA ASP A 126 21.55 -1.66 -17.29
C ASP A 126 20.71 -1.43 -16.02
N PRO A 127 21.29 -1.59 -14.83
CA PRO A 127 20.59 -1.36 -13.57
C PRO A 127 20.62 0.11 -13.12
N ASP A 128 21.10 1.06 -13.93
CA ASP A 128 21.15 2.47 -13.53
C ASP A 128 19.75 3.11 -13.50
N ALA A 129 19.59 4.28 -12.89
CA ALA A 129 18.34 5.03 -12.92
C ALA A 129 18.07 5.68 -14.29
N GLY A 130 19.09 5.69 -15.15
CA GLY A 130 19.08 6.35 -16.44
C GLY A 130 18.86 7.85 -16.32
N LEU A 131 18.46 8.49 -17.42
CA LEU A 131 18.21 9.93 -17.47
C LEU A 131 17.01 10.39 -16.63
N GLY A 132 16.14 9.47 -16.20
CA GLY A 132 14.92 9.76 -15.43
C GLY A 132 15.22 10.43 -14.08
N LEU A 133 16.23 9.94 -13.36
CA LEU A 133 16.61 10.51 -12.07
C LEU A 133 17.18 11.92 -12.20
N GLY A 134 17.97 12.20 -13.24
CA GLY A 134 18.47 13.54 -13.52
C GLY A 134 17.33 14.54 -13.79
N ARG A 135 16.27 14.09 -14.48
CA ARG A 135 15.06 14.89 -14.68
C ARG A 135 14.32 15.14 -13.36
N LEU A 136 14.19 14.12 -12.51
CA LEU A 136 13.58 14.28 -11.19
C LEU A 136 14.37 15.31 -10.35
N GLN A 137 15.70 15.18 -10.29
CA GLN A 137 16.56 16.15 -9.57
C GLN A 137 16.38 17.57 -10.10
N ALA A 138 16.32 17.75 -11.43
CA ALA A 138 16.07 19.06 -12.04
C ALA A 138 14.68 19.62 -11.65
N GLN A 139 13.64 18.78 -11.63
CA GLN A 139 12.28 19.16 -11.21
C GLN A 139 12.17 19.45 -9.71
N LEU A 140 13.02 18.82 -8.89
CA LEU A 140 13.08 19.05 -7.44
C LEU A 140 13.79 20.37 -7.12
N GLY A 141 14.84 20.73 -7.87
CA GLY A 141 15.63 21.93 -7.67
C GLY A 141 14.92 23.25 -8.03
N SER A 142 13.80 23.22 -8.76
CA SER A 142 13.08 24.41 -9.21
C SER A 142 12.07 24.98 -8.21
N GLY A 143 11.72 24.24 -7.15
CA GLY A 143 10.74 24.65 -6.15
C GLY A 143 11.38 25.16 -4.86
N THR A 144 11.35 26.46 -4.62
CA THR A 144 11.70 27.02 -3.31
C THR A 144 10.50 26.93 -2.37
N ASN A 145 10.74 26.62 -1.10
CA ASN A 145 9.70 26.55 -0.06
C ASN A 145 8.61 25.46 -0.24
N GLN A 146 8.93 24.38 -0.95
CA GLN A 146 8.06 23.22 -1.14
C GLN A 146 8.71 21.96 -0.54
N ILE A 147 7.88 21.08 0.00
CA ILE A 147 8.29 19.75 0.45
C ILE A 147 7.80 18.73 -0.56
N THR A 148 8.72 17.95 -1.12
CA THR A 148 8.38 16.85 -2.01
C THR A 148 8.37 15.55 -1.22
N LEU A 149 7.19 14.95 -1.10
CA LEU A 149 7.01 13.59 -0.60
C LEU A 149 7.15 12.60 -1.75
N LEU A 150 8.10 11.67 -1.64
CA LEU A 150 8.23 10.57 -2.59
C LEU A 150 7.91 9.25 -1.89
N GLU A 151 6.83 8.60 -2.31
CA GLU A 151 6.54 7.22 -1.91
C GLU A 151 7.44 6.28 -2.72
N THR A 152 8.26 5.50 -2.02
CA THR A 152 9.15 4.52 -2.63
C THR A 152 8.49 3.14 -2.69
N ALA A 153 9.19 2.18 -3.30
CA ALA A 153 8.68 0.84 -3.55
C ALA A 153 8.39 0.02 -2.27
N GLY A 154 7.88 -1.19 -2.45
CA GLY A 154 7.44 -2.11 -1.39
C GLY A 154 8.51 -2.53 -0.38
N SER A 155 9.79 -2.44 -0.71
CA SER A 155 10.89 -2.87 0.16
C SER A 155 12.15 -2.05 -0.13
N LEU A 156 13.22 -2.28 0.65
CA LEU A 156 14.50 -1.61 0.42
C LEU A 156 15.11 -1.93 -0.95
N SER A 157 15.04 -3.19 -1.37
CA SER A 157 15.67 -3.68 -2.60
C SER A 157 14.81 -3.52 -3.85
N GLU A 158 13.50 -3.32 -3.69
CA GLU A 158 12.60 -3.13 -4.83
C GLU A 158 12.98 -1.84 -5.57
N GLY A 159 13.17 -1.95 -6.89
CA GLY A 159 13.69 -0.87 -7.72
C GLY A 159 15.19 -0.96 -8.05
N LEU A 160 15.94 -1.93 -7.51
CA LEU A 160 17.37 -2.11 -7.85
C LEU A 160 17.62 -2.29 -9.35
N LEU A 161 16.74 -3.00 -10.05
CA LEU A 161 16.80 -3.18 -11.51
C LEU A 161 16.67 -1.84 -12.27
N TYR A 162 16.09 -0.84 -11.64
CA TYR A 162 15.85 0.48 -12.21
C TYR A 162 16.75 1.53 -11.56
N GLY A 163 17.69 1.18 -10.69
CA GLY A 163 18.49 2.15 -9.94
C GLY A 163 17.69 3.05 -8.98
N LEU A 164 16.45 2.68 -8.67
CA LEU A 164 15.49 3.46 -7.88
C LEU A 164 15.15 2.79 -6.54
N SER A 165 16.02 1.90 -6.04
CA SER A 165 15.83 1.33 -4.71
C SER A 165 15.86 2.41 -3.62
N LEU A 166 15.22 2.16 -2.49
CA LEU A 166 15.12 3.17 -1.43
C LEU A 166 16.50 3.68 -0.96
N PRO A 167 17.52 2.84 -0.68
CA PRO A 167 18.86 3.32 -0.35
C PRO A 167 19.49 4.13 -1.48
N GLN A 168 19.36 3.71 -2.75
CA GLN A 168 19.91 4.44 -3.89
C GLN A 168 19.30 5.85 -3.98
N LEU A 169 17.98 5.95 -3.93
CA LEU A 169 17.27 7.23 -3.95
C LEU A 169 17.65 8.13 -2.75
N ALA A 170 17.70 7.57 -1.55
CA ALA A 170 18.07 8.32 -0.35
C ALA A 170 19.46 8.93 -0.47
N HIS A 171 20.46 8.14 -0.89
CA HIS A 171 21.84 8.59 -1.04
C HIS A 171 22.02 9.54 -2.23
N GLN A 172 21.37 9.30 -3.37
CA GLN A 172 21.49 10.17 -4.55
C GLN A 172 20.80 11.52 -4.37
N LEU A 173 19.70 11.57 -3.63
CA LEU A 173 18.96 12.80 -3.34
C LEU A 173 19.40 13.46 -2.02
N GLN A 174 20.27 12.80 -1.24
CA GLN A 174 20.60 13.18 0.14
C GLN A 174 19.34 13.45 0.98
N ALA A 175 18.30 12.63 0.75
CA ALA A 175 16.98 12.87 1.28
C ALA A 175 16.74 12.08 2.57
N PRO A 176 16.17 12.71 3.62
CA PRO A 176 15.71 12.00 4.81
C PRO A 176 14.65 10.95 4.46
N VAL A 177 14.63 9.86 5.22
CA VAL A 177 13.72 8.73 5.04
C VAL A 177 12.86 8.52 6.28
N VAL A 178 11.55 8.45 6.10
CA VAL A 178 10.63 7.88 7.09
C VAL A 178 10.26 6.47 6.64
N LEU A 179 10.53 5.49 7.50
CA LEU A 179 10.24 4.09 7.23
C LEU A 179 8.94 3.64 7.89
N VAL A 180 8.18 2.81 7.18
CA VAL A 180 7.07 2.04 7.74
C VAL A 180 7.49 0.59 7.88
N HIS A 181 7.39 0.06 9.09
CA HIS A 181 7.80 -1.29 9.42
C HIS A 181 6.62 -2.08 10.02
N PRO A 182 6.18 -3.19 9.40
CA PRO A 182 5.19 -4.07 10.02
C PRO A 182 5.77 -4.69 11.29
N TRP A 183 5.08 -4.57 12.42
CA TRP A 183 5.54 -5.14 13.67
C TRP A 183 4.63 -6.28 14.12
N THR A 184 5.24 -7.45 14.31
CA THR A 184 4.54 -8.65 14.83
C THR A 184 5.04 -9.00 16.22
N ASP A 185 6.36 -9.14 16.36
CA ASP A 185 7.04 -9.40 17.62
C ASP A 185 8.52 -9.00 17.50
N ALA A 186 9.31 -9.17 18.55
CA ALA A 186 10.72 -8.75 18.57
C ALA A 186 11.58 -9.34 17.45
N ARG A 187 11.21 -10.48 16.84
CA ARG A 187 11.94 -11.07 15.72
C ARG A 187 11.71 -10.33 14.40
N SER A 188 10.61 -9.57 14.28
CA SER A 188 10.38 -8.77 13.08
C SER A 188 11.34 -7.59 12.98
N VAL A 189 12.17 -7.31 14.00
CA VAL A 189 13.13 -6.19 13.96
C VAL A 189 14.25 -6.34 12.91
N GLU A 190 14.54 -7.56 12.44
CA GLU A 190 15.71 -7.83 11.58
C GLU A 190 15.73 -6.97 10.30
N PRO A 191 14.65 -6.89 9.48
CA PRO A 191 14.63 -6.03 8.29
C PRO A 191 14.75 -4.54 8.62
N LEU A 192 14.30 -4.13 9.82
CA LEU A 192 14.46 -2.76 10.28
C LEU A 192 15.92 -2.45 10.64
N LEU A 193 16.64 -3.40 11.26
CA LEU A 193 18.08 -3.26 11.53
C LEU A 193 18.89 -3.21 10.24
N GLU A 194 18.53 -4.04 9.26
CA GLU A 194 19.12 -3.99 7.92
C GLU A 194 18.91 -2.61 7.28
N ALA A 195 17.67 -2.12 7.30
CA ALA A 195 17.33 -0.80 6.76
C ALA A 195 18.11 0.32 7.43
N PHE A 196 18.23 0.28 8.76
CA PHE A 196 19.04 1.22 9.51
C PHE A 196 20.52 1.17 9.12
N GLY A 197 21.07 -0.03 8.89
CA GLY A 197 22.44 -0.21 8.40
C GLY A 197 22.69 0.39 7.02
N GLN A 198 21.72 0.28 6.10
CA GLN A 198 21.86 0.79 4.72
C GLN A 198 21.60 2.30 4.60
N LEU A 199 20.66 2.84 5.38
CA LEU A 199 20.28 4.26 5.34
C LEU A 199 21.14 5.14 6.25
N GLY A 200 21.63 4.58 7.37
CA GLY A 200 22.48 5.28 8.32
C GLY A 200 21.86 6.59 8.81
N SER A 201 22.58 7.71 8.65
CA SER A 201 22.12 9.02 9.10
C SER A 201 20.92 9.55 8.32
N LEU A 202 20.58 9.01 7.15
CA LEU A 202 19.42 9.44 6.37
C LEU A 202 18.09 8.94 6.96
N LEU A 203 18.12 7.94 7.85
CA LEU A 203 16.90 7.52 8.56
C LEU A 203 16.43 8.63 9.52
N ALA A 204 15.33 9.27 9.18
CA ALA A 204 14.71 10.33 9.97
C ALA A 204 13.76 9.78 11.03
N GLY A 205 13.13 8.63 10.78
CA GLY A 205 12.16 8.06 11.68
C GLY A 205 11.54 6.75 11.18
N VAL A 206 10.95 6.00 12.11
CA VAL A 206 10.28 4.74 11.84
C VAL A 206 8.89 4.76 12.46
N VAL A 207 7.88 4.35 11.70
CA VAL A 207 6.54 4.06 12.22
C VAL A 207 6.34 2.56 12.21
N LEU A 208 6.10 2.00 13.40
CA LEU A 208 5.72 0.60 13.56
C LEU A 208 4.23 0.47 13.22
N ASN A 209 3.86 -0.39 12.29
CA ASN A 209 2.47 -0.54 11.84
C ASN A 209 1.98 -1.98 11.97
N GLY A 210 0.66 -2.17 11.95
CA GLY A 210 0.04 -3.50 11.96
C GLY A 210 0.03 -4.17 13.34
N VAL A 211 0.26 -3.39 14.40
CA VAL A 211 0.38 -3.90 15.76
C VAL A 211 -0.98 -4.37 16.29
N ALA A 212 -1.03 -5.48 17.02
CA ALA A 212 -2.25 -5.86 17.73
C ALA A 212 -2.70 -4.72 18.66
N PRO A 213 -3.98 -4.28 18.64
CA PRO A 213 -4.42 -3.16 19.48
C PRO A 213 -4.06 -3.34 20.96
N GLU A 214 -4.13 -4.58 21.44
CA GLU A 214 -3.83 -4.95 22.83
C GLU A 214 -2.32 -4.89 23.14
N ALA A 215 -1.46 -4.99 22.13
CA ALA A 215 0.00 -4.98 22.27
C ALA A 215 0.62 -3.58 22.15
N VAL A 216 -0.14 -2.58 21.69
CA VAL A 216 0.38 -1.22 21.45
C VAL A 216 0.98 -0.61 22.71
N ALA A 217 0.29 -0.71 23.85
CA ALA A 217 0.76 -0.15 25.11
C ALA A 217 2.09 -0.80 25.57
N GLY A 218 2.17 -2.13 25.52
CA GLY A 218 3.40 -2.85 25.87
C GLY A 218 4.58 -2.49 24.96
N LEU A 219 4.33 -2.41 23.65
CA LEU A 219 5.32 -2.01 22.64
C LEU A 219 5.88 -0.61 22.89
N LEU A 220 5.01 0.35 23.25
CA LEU A 220 5.42 1.71 23.60
C LEU A 220 6.27 1.77 24.88
N GLU A 221 6.00 0.91 25.86
CA GLU A 221 6.69 0.92 27.16
C GLU A 221 8.06 0.23 27.13
N ALA A 222 8.20 -0.87 26.39
CA ALA A 222 9.40 -1.71 26.45
C ALA A 222 10.25 -1.67 25.17
N GLU A 223 9.67 -2.01 24.02
CA GLU A 223 10.39 -2.20 22.78
C GLU A 223 10.73 -0.89 22.07
N VAL A 224 9.85 0.13 22.11
CA VAL A 224 10.15 1.45 21.54
C VAL A 224 11.40 2.08 22.18
N PRO A 225 11.54 2.16 23.51
CA PRO A 225 12.78 2.61 24.14
C PRO A 225 14.00 1.74 23.80
N ALA A 226 13.81 0.44 23.54
CA ALA A 226 14.90 -0.44 23.12
C ALA A 226 15.39 -0.10 21.71
N LEU A 227 14.48 0.15 20.77
CA LEU A 227 14.80 0.62 19.42
C LEU A 227 15.51 1.99 19.45
N GLU A 228 15.04 2.90 20.29
CA GLU A 228 15.68 4.21 20.45
C GLU A 228 17.11 4.11 21.00
N ARG A 229 17.39 3.18 21.93
CA ARG A 229 18.76 2.89 22.41
C ARG A 229 19.67 2.35 21.31
N LEU A 230 19.11 1.69 20.29
CA LEU A 230 19.85 1.26 19.10
C LEU A 230 20.11 2.40 18.11
N GLY A 231 19.61 3.61 18.39
CA GLY A 231 19.72 4.78 17.54
C GLY A 231 18.63 4.87 16.47
N ILE A 232 17.55 4.08 16.59
CA ILE A 232 16.44 4.08 15.65
C ILE A 232 15.33 4.98 16.20
N PRO A 233 15.10 6.17 15.60
CA PRO A 233 14.05 7.06 16.05
C PRO A 233 12.67 6.48 15.69
N VAL A 234 11.85 6.22 16.70
CA VAL A 234 10.45 5.80 16.49
C VAL A 234 9.56 7.04 16.50
N LEU A 235 8.75 7.21 15.45
CA LEU A 235 7.79 8.30 15.28
C LEU A 235 6.37 7.90 15.68
N GLY A 236 6.07 6.61 15.78
CA GLY A 236 4.72 6.17 16.11
C GLY A 236 4.54 4.67 16.10
N VAL A 237 3.44 4.24 16.70
CA VAL A 237 3.01 2.84 16.77
C VAL A 237 1.54 2.76 16.38
N MET A 238 1.27 2.33 15.15
CA MET A 238 -0.07 2.25 14.58
C MET A 238 -0.67 0.85 14.77
N PRO A 239 -1.85 0.73 15.40
CA PRO A 239 -2.55 -0.54 15.49
C PRO A 239 -3.04 -1.01 14.11
N ARG A 240 -3.15 -2.33 13.94
CA ARG A 240 -3.84 -2.91 12.79
C ARG A 240 -5.32 -2.53 12.82
N SER A 241 -5.86 -2.20 11.65
CA SER A 241 -7.27 -1.92 11.45
C SER A 241 -7.87 -2.90 10.45
N PRO A 242 -8.99 -3.58 10.79
CA PRO A 242 -9.73 -4.40 9.84
C PRO A 242 -10.18 -3.62 8.60
N LEU A 243 -10.57 -2.35 8.78
CA LEU A 243 -11.02 -1.46 7.71
C LEU A 243 -9.89 -1.13 6.72
N LEU A 244 -8.66 -0.91 7.18
CA LEU A 244 -7.54 -0.63 6.27
C LEU A 244 -7.08 -1.88 5.52
N ARG A 245 -7.37 -3.07 6.05
CA ARG A 245 -7.08 -4.36 5.41
C ARG A 245 -8.25 -4.91 4.61
N SER A 246 -9.40 -4.23 4.59
CA SER A 246 -10.58 -4.73 3.90
C SER A 246 -10.45 -4.60 2.38
N VAL A 247 -11.10 -5.49 1.66
CA VAL A 247 -11.13 -5.52 0.19
C VAL A 247 -12.56 -5.31 -0.28
N THR A 248 -12.78 -4.51 -1.32
CA THR A 248 -14.12 -4.35 -1.89
C THR A 248 -14.57 -5.64 -2.57
N VAL A 249 -15.88 -5.87 -2.61
CA VAL A 249 -16.44 -6.99 -3.37
C VAL A 249 -16.11 -6.87 -4.86
N GLU A 250 -16.04 -5.64 -5.39
CA GLU A 250 -15.58 -5.34 -6.74
C GLU A 250 -14.17 -5.87 -7.01
N GLU A 251 -13.23 -5.59 -6.10
CA GLU A 251 -11.83 -6.04 -6.25
C GLU A 251 -11.73 -7.56 -6.17
N LEU A 252 -12.50 -8.20 -5.28
CA LEU A 252 -12.59 -9.66 -5.22
C LEU A 252 -13.13 -10.23 -6.52
N ALA A 253 -14.22 -9.67 -7.06
CA ALA A 253 -14.80 -10.12 -8.32
C ALA A 253 -13.82 -9.98 -9.49
N ARG A 254 -13.09 -8.85 -9.56
CA ARG A 254 -12.06 -8.58 -10.57
C ARG A 254 -10.92 -9.60 -10.49
N ARG A 255 -10.33 -9.80 -9.30
CA ARG A 255 -9.19 -10.71 -9.07
C ARG A 255 -9.55 -12.18 -9.34
N LEU A 256 -10.78 -12.56 -9.02
CA LEU A 256 -11.29 -13.92 -9.21
C LEU A 256 -11.81 -14.17 -10.63
N GLY A 257 -11.93 -13.15 -11.48
CA GLY A 257 -12.66 -13.26 -12.75
C GLY A 257 -14.12 -13.69 -12.54
N ALA A 258 -14.73 -13.31 -11.42
CA ALA A 258 -16.01 -13.82 -10.99
C ALA A 258 -17.17 -13.21 -11.80
N ARG A 259 -18.17 -14.03 -12.10
CA ARG A 259 -19.46 -13.55 -12.63
C ARG A 259 -20.36 -13.10 -11.47
N VAL A 260 -20.72 -11.83 -11.46
CA VAL A 260 -21.68 -11.26 -10.49
C VAL A 260 -23.11 -11.67 -10.88
N LEU A 261 -23.76 -12.45 -10.03
CA LEU A 261 -25.10 -12.99 -10.25
C LEU A 261 -26.21 -12.02 -9.83
N CYS A 262 -26.03 -11.28 -8.73
CA CYS A 262 -26.97 -10.28 -8.21
C CYS A 262 -26.26 -9.14 -7.47
N CYS A 263 -27.02 -8.09 -7.11
CA CYS A 263 -26.57 -6.93 -6.34
C CYS A 263 -25.32 -6.22 -6.91
N ARG A 264 -25.34 -5.90 -8.21
CA ARG A 264 -24.21 -5.24 -8.89
C ARG A 264 -23.94 -3.83 -8.36
N GLU A 265 -24.94 -3.20 -7.78
CA GLU A 265 -24.92 -1.91 -7.13
C GLU A 265 -24.29 -1.92 -5.72
N ARG A 266 -23.95 -3.11 -5.19
CA ARG A 266 -23.39 -3.31 -3.84
C ARG A 266 -21.96 -3.86 -3.88
N LEU A 267 -21.24 -3.68 -4.99
CA LEU A 267 -19.86 -4.15 -5.13
C LEU A 267 -18.84 -3.29 -4.34
N ASP A 268 -19.26 -2.13 -3.85
CA ASP A 268 -18.50 -1.20 -3.00
C ASP A 268 -18.37 -1.68 -1.54
N LEU A 269 -19.12 -2.72 -1.13
CA LEU A 269 -19.07 -3.29 0.20
C LEU A 269 -17.66 -3.78 0.56
N LEU A 270 -17.25 -3.54 1.82
CA LEU A 270 -15.91 -3.86 2.31
C LEU A 270 -15.90 -5.18 3.07
N VAL A 271 -15.10 -6.12 2.58
CA VAL A 271 -14.86 -7.42 3.19
C VAL A 271 -13.62 -7.34 4.08
N GLU A 272 -13.77 -7.62 5.38
CA GLU A 272 -12.67 -7.61 6.35
C GLU A 272 -12.01 -8.98 6.53
N THR A 273 -12.78 -10.05 6.37
CA THR A 273 -12.31 -11.41 6.63
C THR A 273 -12.90 -12.43 5.66
N LEU A 274 -12.13 -13.48 5.38
CA LEU A 274 -12.56 -14.63 4.59
C LEU A 274 -13.06 -15.76 5.49
N SER A 275 -14.16 -16.42 5.12
CA SER A 275 -14.65 -17.63 5.77
C SER A 275 -14.90 -18.72 4.72
N ILE A 276 -14.48 -19.96 5.01
CA ILE A 276 -14.56 -21.07 4.07
C ILE A 276 -15.65 -22.05 4.52
N GLY A 277 -16.68 -22.19 3.70
CA GLY A 277 -17.80 -23.13 3.83
C GLY A 277 -17.45 -24.56 3.40
N ALA A 278 -16.24 -25.05 3.68
CA ALA A 278 -15.83 -26.43 3.36
C ALA A 278 -16.20 -27.44 4.46
N MET A 279 -16.63 -26.96 5.63
CA MET A 279 -16.97 -27.79 6.80
C MET A 279 -18.49 -28.08 6.90
N ASN A 280 -18.92 -28.73 7.99
CA ASN A 280 -20.33 -28.87 8.31
C ASN A 280 -20.93 -27.51 8.78
N VAL A 281 -22.25 -27.35 8.67
CA VAL A 281 -22.95 -26.09 9.01
C VAL A 281 -22.76 -25.68 10.48
N ASN A 282 -22.76 -26.65 11.40
CA ASN A 282 -22.63 -26.36 12.84
C ASN A 282 -21.27 -25.73 13.19
N SER A 283 -20.20 -26.23 12.57
CA SER A 283 -18.86 -25.65 12.68
C SER A 283 -18.78 -24.30 11.96
N ALA A 284 -19.40 -24.16 10.78
CA ALA A 284 -19.44 -22.88 10.05
C ALA A 284 -20.15 -21.77 10.86
N MET A 285 -21.23 -22.08 11.56
CA MET A 285 -21.95 -21.13 12.43
C MET A 285 -21.10 -20.61 13.60
N GLU A 286 -20.14 -21.38 14.09
CA GLU A 286 -19.22 -20.91 15.12
C GLU A 286 -18.27 -19.83 14.58
N PHE A 287 -17.83 -19.96 13.33
CA PHE A 287 -17.03 -18.94 12.64
C PHE A 287 -17.87 -17.71 12.29
N PHE A 288 -19.09 -17.90 11.80
CA PHE A 288 -19.98 -16.81 11.40
C PHE A 288 -20.38 -15.90 12.57
N ARG A 289 -20.48 -16.43 13.79
CA ARG A 289 -20.83 -15.65 14.99
C ARG A 289 -19.70 -14.77 15.52
N ARG A 290 -18.44 -15.10 15.22
CA ARG A 290 -17.26 -14.42 15.79
C ARG A 290 -16.68 -13.34 14.89
N ARG A 291 -17.09 -13.29 13.63
CA ARG A 291 -16.52 -12.42 12.60
C ARG A 291 -17.60 -11.50 12.04
N ARG A 292 -17.15 -10.35 11.54
CA ARG A 292 -17.99 -9.35 10.90
C ARG A 292 -17.49 -9.09 9.50
N ASN A 293 -18.38 -8.58 8.67
CA ASN A 293 -18.07 -8.10 7.32
C ASN A 293 -17.30 -9.14 6.50
N MET A 294 -17.81 -10.38 6.45
CA MET A 294 -17.10 -11.52 5.84
C MET A 294 -17.41 -11.71 4.37
N ALA A 295 -16.47 -12.29 3.64
CA ALA A 295 -16.77 -13.01 2.40
C ALA A 295 -16.81 -14.50 2.73
N VAL A 296 -17.87 -15.18 2.30
CA VAL A 296 -18.02 -16.62 2.49
C VAL A 296 -17.77 -17.32 1.16
N VAL A 297 -16.83 -18.26 1.13
CA VAL A 297 -16.58 -19.12 -0.04
C VAL A 297 -17.17 -20.49 0.22
N THR A 298 -18.07 -20.97 -0.63
CA THR A 298 -18.68 -22.30 -0.48
C THR A 298 -18.92 -22.96 -1.83
N GLY A 299 -19.17 -24.28 -1.83
CA GLY A 299 -19.60 -25.00 -3.02
C GLY A 299 -21.00 -24.59 -3.45
N ALA A 300 -21.25 -24.54 -4.76
CA ALA A 300 -22.57 -24.23 -5.33
C ALA A 300 -23.65 -25.26 -4.93
N ASP A 301 -23.26 -26.47 -4.57
CA ASP A 301 -24.10 -27.57 -4.10
C ASP A 301 -24.46 -27.49 -2.60
N ARG A 302 -23.82 -26.61 -1.82
CA ARG A 302 -24.00 -26.47 -0.37
C ARG A 302 -25.03 -25.40 0.01
N THR A 303 -26.29 -25.59 -0.39
CA THR A 303 -27.39 -24.64 -0.12
C THR A 303 -27.59 -24.36 1.39
N ASP A 304 -27.33 -25.36 2.23
CA ASP A 304 -27.38 -25.25 3.68
C ASP A 304 -26.42 -24.18 4.24
N ILE A 305 -25.17 -24.17 3.76
CA ILE A 305 -24.17 -23.15 4.13
C ILE A 305 -24.48 -21.81 3.48
N GLN A 306 -24.92 -21.82 2.22
CA GLN A 306 -25.21 -20.59 1.49
C GLN A 306 -26.29 -19.77 2.21
N LEU A 307 -27.40 -20.40 2.62
CA LEU A 307 -28.46 -19.73 3.38
C LEU A 307 -27.99 -19.31 4.77
N ALA A 308 -27.25 -20.16 5.48
CA ALA A 308 -26.69 -19.81 6.79
C ALA A 308 -25.71 -18.62 6.72
N ALA A 309 -24.96 -18.50 5.63
CA ALA A 309 -24.05 -17.39 5.38
C ALA A 309 -24.82 -16.08 5.12
N LEU A 310 -25.91 -16.11 4.37
CA LEU A 310 -26.76 -14.93 4.13
C LEU A 310 -27.38 -14.37 5.41
N GLU A 311 -27.72 -15.24 6.37
CA GLU A 311 -28.24 -14.83 7.68
C GLU A 311 -27.15 -14.34 8.66
N ALA A 312 -25.88 -14.36 8.26
CA ALA A 312 -24.75 -13.88 9.04
C ALA A 312 -24.26 -12.50 8.57
N SER A 313 -23.22 -11.94 9.22
CA SER A 313 -22.59 -10.69 8.81
C SER A 313 -21.69 -10.90 7.56
N THR A 314 -22.33 -11.21 6.44
CA THR A 314 -21.71 -11.52 5.15
C THR A 314 -21.90 -10.36 4.19
N GLN A 315 -20.80 -9.86 3.63
CA GLN A 315 -20.76 -8.78 2.64
C GLN A 315 -20.76 -9.33 1.21
N CYS A 316 -20.40 -10.60 1.03
CA CYS A 316 -20.38 -11.27 -0.27
C CYS A 316 -20.35 -12.79 -0.09
N LEU A 317 -21.11 -13.50 -0.92
CA LEU A 317 -21.08 -14.97 -0.99
C LEU A 317 -20.51 -15.42 -2.34
N ILE A 318 -19.44 -16.22 -2.28
CA ILE A 318 -18.65 -16.70 -3.41
C ILE A 318 -18.89 -18.19 -3.61
N LEU A 319 -19.39 -18.56 -4.80
CA LEU A 319 -19.83 -19.90 -5.15
C LEU A 319 -18.84 -20.58 -6.11
N THR A 320 -18.23 -21.66 -5.63
CA THR A 320 -17.23 -22.47 -6.33
C THR A 320 -17.84 -23.76 -6.90
N GLY A 321 -17.16 -24.40 -7.85
CA GLY A 321 -17.59 -25.68 -8.45
C GLY A 321 -18.58 -25.55 -9.62
N ALA A 322 -18.96 -26.67 -10.23
CA ALA A 322 -19.63 -26.71 -11.54
C ALA A 322 -21.18 -26.55 -11.53
N GLY A 323 -21.78 -26.04 -10.45
CA GLY A 323 -23.23 -25.89 -10.31
C GLY A 323 -23.71 -24.43 -10.34
N GLU A 324 -24.93 -24.20 -10.82
CA GLU A 324 -25.62 -22.91 -10.66
C GLU A 324 -26.38 -22.88 -9.32
N PRO A 325 -26.43 -21.73 -8.62
CA PRO A 325 -27.23 -21.61 -7.41
C PRO A 325 -28.73 -21.71 -7.73
N LEU A 326 -29.49 -22.17 -6.73
CA LEU A 326 -30.94 -22.19 -6.81
C LEU A 326 -31.49 -20.76 -6.92
N PRO A 327 -32.56 -20.52 -7.73
CA PRO A 327 -33.16 -19.19 -7.84
C PRO A 327 -33.59 -18.60 -6.49
N GLN A 328 -34.02 -19.44 -5.55
CA GLN A 328 -34.38 -19.04 -4.18
C GLN A 328 -33.21 -18.40 -3.41
N LEU A 329 -31.97 -18.86 -3.65
CA LEU A 329 -30.79 -18.25 -3.04
C LEU A 329 -30.57 -16.84 -3.60
N ILE A 330 -30.72 -16.68 -4.92
CA ILE A 330 -30.52 -15.39 -5.59
C ILE A 330 -31.52 -14.37 -5.07
N SER A 331 -32.81 -14.72 -5.05
CA SER A 331 -33.84 -13.83 -4.50
C SER A 331 -33.60 -13.49 -3.04
N ARG A 332 -33.15 -14.46 -2.23
CA ARG A 332 -32.83 -14.19 -0.81
C ARG A 332 -31.62 -13.27 -0.65
N ALA A 333 -30.60 -13.42 -1.48
CA ALA A 333 -29.43 -12.57 -1.46
C ALA A 333 -29.76 -11.13 -1.90
N GLU A 334 -30.65 -10.97 -2.89
CA GLU A 334 -31.19 -9.67 -3.30
C GLU A 334 -31.99 -9.00 -2.17
N GLU A 335 -32.84 -9.74 -1.46
CA GLU A 335 -33.58 -9.21 -0.30
C GLU A 335 -32.67 -8.69 0.82
N LEU A 336 -31.46 -9.25 0.94
CA LEU A 336 -30.50 -8.95 1.99
C LEU A 336 -29.37 -8.02 1.52
N ASP A 337 -29.42 -7.55 0.27
CA ASP A 337 -28.38 -6.74 -0.37
C ASP A 337 -26.97 -7.37 -0.33
N VAL A 338 -26.88 -8.71 -0.44
CA VAL A 338 -25.62 -9.46 -0.42
C VAL A 338 -25.25 -9.91 -1.85
N PRO A 339 -24.18 -9.38 -2.45
CA PRO A 339 -23.66 -9.84 -3.73
C PRO A 339 -23.34 -11.34 -3.76
N LEU A 340 -23.78 -11.99 -4.85
CA LEU A 340 -23.43 -13.36 -5.19
C LEU A 340 -22.41 -13.39 -6.32
N LEU A 341 -21.25 -13.98 -6.06
CA LEU A 341 -20.18 -14.16 -7.03
C LEU A 341 -20.06 -15.63 -7.42
N LYS A 342 -20.05 -15.92 -8.73
CA LYS A 342 -19.75 -17.25 -9.26
C LYS A 342 -18.33 -17.26 -9.82
N VAL A 343 -17.53 -18.24 -9.40
CA VAL A 343 -16.18 -18.47 -9.93
C VAL A 343 -16.08 -19.86 -10.56
N ASP A 344 -15.24 -19.98 -11.58
CA ASP A 344 -14.99 -21.27 -12.26
C ASP A 344 -13.90 -22.10 -11.56
N HIS A 345 -13.15 -21.47 -10.65
CA HIS A 345 -12.11 -22.11 -9.85
C HIS A 345 -12.68 -23.03 -8.76
N ASP A 346 -11.87 -24.00 -8.32
CA ASP A 346 -12.15 -24.78 -7.12
C ASP A 346 -12.00 -23.93 -5.84
N THR A 347 -12.47 -24.46 -4.72
CA THR A 347 -12.47 -23.75 -3.43
C THR A 347 -11.06 -23.38 -2.96
N LEU A 348 -10.05 -24.24 -3.14
CA LEU A 348 -8.70 -23.97 -2.68
C LEU A 348 -8.07 -22.86 -3.51
N THR A 349 -8.13 -22.96 -4.84
CA THR A 349 -7.61 -21.94 -5.75
C THR A 349 -8.28 -20.58 -5.48
N THR A 350 -9.60 -20.56 -5.27
CA THR A 350 -10.35 -19.35 -4.94
C THR A 350 -9.85 -18.72 -3.64
N VAL A 351 -9.64 -19.52 -2.60
CA VAL A 351 -9.14 -19.05 -1.31
C VAL A 351 -7.73 -18.46 -1.45
N GLU A 352 -6.82 -19.12 -2.17
CA GLU A 352 -5.46 -18.62 -2.37
C GLU A 352 -5.43 -17.26 -3.08
N VAL A 353 -6.28 -17.07 -4.10
CA VAL A 353 -6.41 -15.79 -4.81
C VAL A 353 -6.92 -14.69 -3.87
N ILE A 354 -7.94 -15.01 -3.06
CA ILE A 354 -8.50 -14.05 -2.10
C ILE A 354 -7.49 -13.69 -1.01
N GLU A 355 -6.78 -14.66 -0.43
CA GLU A 355 -5.76 -14.41 0.59
C GLU A 355 -4.62 -13.53 0.07
N ARG A 356 -4.17 -13.75 -1.17
CA ARG A 356 -3.22 -12.85 -1.83
C ARG A 356 -3.81 -11.44 -1.96
N THR A 357 -5.09 -11.33 -2.30
CA THR A 357 -5.77 -10.03 -2.48
C THR A 357 -5.82 -9.24 -1.16
N PHE A 358 -6.10 -9.89 -0.04
CA PHE A 358 -6.00 -9.28 1.31
C PHE A 358 -4.58 -8.86 1.71
N GLY A 359 -3.55 -9.44 1.09
CA GLY A 359 -2.16 -8.99 1.23
C GLY A 359 -1.89 -7.72 0.42
N HIS A 360 -2.50 -7.57 -0.76
CA HIS A 360 -2.22 -6.52 -1.74
C HIS A 360 -3.22 -5.34 -1.72
N VAL A 361 -3.79 -5.01 -0.56
CA VAL A 361 -4.85 -3.97 -0.48
C VAL A 361 -4.27 -2.58 -0.76
N ARG A 362 -4.79 -1.93 -1.80
CA ARG A 362 -4.53 -0.51 -2.08
C ARG A 362 -5.47 0.36 -1.26
N LEU A 363 -5.03 1.57 -0.92
CA LEU A 363 -5.89 2.60 -0.36
C LEU A 363 -6.49 3.37 -1.53
N ASN A 364 -7.56 2.86 -2.14
CA ASN A 364 -8.20 3.52 -3.29
C ASN A 364 -9.61 4.05 -2.93
N GLU A 365 -10.00 3.93 -1.67
CA GLU A 365 -11.32 4.31 -1.18
C GLU A 365 -11.22 5.47 -0.18
N ALA A 366 -12.03 6.52 -0.39
CA ALA A 366 -12.04 7.72 0.45
C ALA A 366 -12.30 7.44 1.94
N VAL A 367 -13.08 6.39 2.25
CA VAL A 367 -13.34 5.94 3.62
C VAL A 367 -12.06 5.45 4.29
N LYS A 368 -11.24 4.65 3.59
CA LYS A 368 -9.96 4.18 4.11
C LYS A 368 -8.96 5.32 4.25
N ALA A 369 -8.93 6.24 3.30
CA ALA A 369 -8.08 7.43 3.38
C ALA A 369 -8.42 8.30 4.60
N THR A 370 -9.71 8.55 4.85
CA THR A 370 -10.17 9.29 6.03
C THR A 370 -9.76 8.61 7.32
N TYR A 371 -9.90 7.28 7.39
CA TYR A 371 -9.45 6.51 8.54
C TYR A 371 -7.92 6.53 8.68
N ALA A 372 -7.16 6.48 7.59
CA ALA A 372 -5.71 6.57 7.60
C ALA A 372 -5.22 7.90 8.17
N PHE A 373 -5.83 9.03 7.78
CA PHE A 373 -5.52 10.34 8.38
C PHE A 373 -5.68 10.32 9.90
N ARG A 374 -6.81 9.77 10.38
CA ARG A 374 -7.10 9.68 11.80
C ARG A 374 -6.10 8.78 12.53
N LEU A 375 -5.84 7.60 11.98
CA LEU A 375 -4.91 6.63 12.58
C LEU A 375 -3.51 7.23 12.74
N VAL A 376 -3.00 7.90 11.70
CA VAL A 376 -1.69 8.56 11.76
C VAL A 376 -1.69 9.71 12.76
N ALA A 377 -2.73 10.55 12.77
CA ALA A 377 -2.82 11.68 13.69
C ALA A 377 -2.90 11.25 15.17
N GLU A 378 -3.57 10.13 15.46
CA GLU A 378 -3.72 9.60 16.83
C GLU A 378 -2.45 8.89 17.33
N HIS A 379 -1.69 8.26 16.44
CA HIS A 379 -0.62 7.32 16.82
C HIS A 379 0.80 7.73 16.43
N CYS A 380 0.98 8.79 15.63
CA CYS A 380 2.28 9.28 15.21
C CYS A 380 2.58 10.69 15.77
N GLN A 381 3.82 10.88 16.21
CA GLN A 381 4.38 12.11 16.75
C GLN A 381 5.49 12.61 15.83
N PHE A 382 5.16 13.63 15.02
CA PHE A 382 6.08 14.14 14.00
C PHE A 382 6.95 15.31 14.48
N ASP A 383 6.91 15.71 15.75
CA ASP A 383 7.68 16.88 16.24
C ASP A 383 9.19 16.75 15.98
N ARG A 384 9.74 15.53 16.16
CA ARG A 384 11.16 15.25 15.86
C ARG A 384 11.46 15.34 14.36
N LEU A 385 10.52 14.90 13.53
CA LEU A 385 10.62 15.01 12.08
C LEU A 385 10.55 16.48 11.65
N ASP A 386 9.63 17.25 12.22
CA ASP A 386 9.44 18.67 11.91
C ASP A 386 10.67 19.50 12.29
N ALA A 387 11.25 19.25 13.47
CA ALA A 387 12.50 19.87 13.90
C ALA A 387 13.66 19.56 12.93
N ARG A 388 13.69 18.33 12.41
CA ARG A 388 14.70 17.87 11.47
C ARG A 388 14.50 18.48 10.07
N LEU A 389 13.25 18.64 9.64
CA LEU A 389 12.87 19.32 8.40
C LEU A 389 12.91 20.85 8.50
N ARG A 390 13.15 21.39 9.71
CA ARG A 390 13.13 22.83 10.03
C ARG A 390 11.83 23.51 9.62
N LEU A 391 10.71 22.81 9.81
CA LEU A 391 9.40 23.35 9.47
C LEU A 391 9.01 24.46 10.45
N PRO A 392 8.34 25.53 9.97
CA PRO A 392 7.81 26.55 10.86
C PRO A 392 6.86 25.90 11.87
N VAL A 393 7.04 26.20 13.15
CA VAL A 393 6.10 25.77 14.20
C VAL A 393 4.82 26.60 14.00
N PRO A 394 3.63 25.97 13.89
CA PRO A 394 2.39 26.73 13.81
C PRO A 394 2.25 27.62 15.05
N ALA A 395 1.88 28.88 14.84
CA ALA A 395 1.77 29.92 15.86
C ALA A 395 0.68 29.65 16.89
#